data_AF-A0A2E2QKD8-F1
#
_entry.id   AF-A0A2E2QKD8-F1
#
_cell.length_a   1.000
_cell.length_b   1.000
_cell.length_c   1.000
_cell.angle_alpha   90.00
_cell.angle_beta   90.00
_cell.angle_gamma   90.00
#
_symmetry.space_group_name_H-M   'P 1'
#
loop_
_entity.id
_entity.type
_entity.pdbx_description
1 polymer ?
#
loop_
_entity_poly.entity_id
_entity_poly.type
_entity_poly.pdbx_seq_one_letter_code
_entity_poly.pdbx_strand_id
1 'polypeptide(L)'
;MDNTTAFNNLDSGLSATTYADPIISMVDVKWAARRFILVYGEDAPEMALRQVDRLDQLGKIRVAEMFERIRRECARLLQRSENLRIYPVN
;
A
#
# COMPACT_ATOMS: atom_id res chain seq x y z
N MET A 1 -34.83 -1.64 -16.81
CA MET A 1 -34.22 -2.85 -17.38
C MET A 1 -32.74 -2.75 -17.13
N ASP A 2 -32.27 -3.63 -16.27
CA ASP A 2 -31.14 -3.42 -15.38
C ASP A 2 -29.80 -3.76 -16.03
N ASN A 3 -28.90 -2.78 -15.93
CA ASN A 3 -27.49 -2.84 -15.55
C ASN A 3 -26.64 -4.11 -15.81
N THR A 4 -25.51 -3.81 -16.46
CA THR A 4 -24.16 -4.27 -16.13
C THR A 4 -23.76 -5.64 -16.64
N THR A 5 -23.23 -5.62 -17.86
CA THR A 5 -22.30 -6.60 -18.42
C THR A 5 -21.11 -6.86 -17.48
N ALA A 6 -21.13 -8.04 -16.87
CA ALA A 6 -20.01 -8.92 -16.60
C ALA A 6 -18.58 -8.35 -16.78
N PHE A 7 -18.02 -7.82 -15.69
CA PHE A 7 -16.57 -7.82 -15.45
C PHE A 7 -16.27 -8.78 -14.30
N ASN A 8 -16.35 -10.07 -14.58
CA ASN A 8 -15.82 -11.12 -13.72
C ASN A 8 -14.78 -11.91 -14.51
N ASN A 9 -13.64 -12.16 -13.86
CA ASN A 9 -12.50 -13.00 -14.25
C ASN A 9 -11.30 -12.31 -14.88
N LEU A 10 -10.50 -11.63 -14.05
CA LEU A 10 -9.05 -11.82 -14.07
C LEU A 10 -8.37 -11.50 -12.71
N ASP A 11 -8.97 -11.89 -11.58
CA ASP A 11 -8.37 -11.73 -10.24
C ASP A 11 -8.07 -13.09 -9.55
N SER A 12 -7.99 -14.15 -10.34
CA SER A 12 -7.61 -15.49 -9.88
C SER A 12 -6.12 -15.73 -10.16
N GLY A 13 -5.24 -15.36 -9.23
CA GLY A 13 -3.82 -15.67 -9.40
C GLY A 13 -2.83 -15.37 -8.28
N LEU A 14 -3.21 -14.69 -7.19
CA LEU A 14 -2.31 -14.46 -6.05
C LEU A 14 -3.07 -14.69 -4.74
N SER A 15 -3.01 -15.95 -4.27
CA SER A 15 -3.32 -16.43 -2.92
C SER A 15 -3.88 -15.40 -1.95
N ALA A 16 -5.21 -15.38 -1.82
CA ALA A 16 -5.95 -14.70 -0.77
C ALA A 16 -5.76 -15.33 0.64
N THR A 17 -4.59 -15.92 0.94
CA THR A 17 -4.41 -16.86 2.07
C THR A 17 -3.19 -16.64 2.96
N THR A 18 -2.35 -15.61 2.76
CA THR A 18 -1.15 -15.45 3.62
C THR A 18 -1.34 -14.45 4.77
N TYR A 19 -2.41 -14.61 5.55
CA TYR A 19 -2.82 -13.74 6.68
C TYR A 19 -3.55 -12.46 6.26
N ALA A 20 -4.88 -12.52 6.21
CA ALA A 20 -5.70 -11.33 6.41
C ALA A 20 -5.49 -10.91 7.88
N ASP A 21 -4.57 -9.99 8.12
CA ASP A 21 -4.40 -9.40 9.44
C ASP A 21 -5.74 -8.80 9.90
N PRO A 22 -6.37 -9.34 10.96
CA PRO A 22 -7.67 -8.85 11.42
C PRO A 22 -7.60 -7.45 12.02
N ILE A 23 -6.39 -6.93 12.25
CA ILE A 23 -6.12 -5.70 12.97
C ILE A 23 -5.79 -4.54 12.01
N ILE A 24 -5.06 -4.82 10.92
CA ILE A 24 -4.63 -3.81 9.94
C ILE A 24 -5.16 -4.17 8.56
N SER A 25 -6.18 -3.44 8.11
CA SER A 25 -6.79 -3.57 6.79
C SER A 25 -5.82 -3.18 5.67
N MET A 26 -5.62 -4.08 4.72
CA MET A 26 -4.80 -3.78 3.54
C MET A 26 -5.41 -2.68 2.66
N VAL A 27 -6.74 -2.50 2.69
CA VAL A 27 -7.41 -1.40 1.96
C VAL A 27 -6.99 -0.05 2.55
N ASP A 28 -6.95 0.05 3.88
CA ASP A 28 -6.56 1.28 4.58
C ASP A 28 -5.08 1.57 4.38
N VAL A 29 -4.22 0.54 4.42
CA VAL A 29 -2.79 0.68 4.11
C VAL A 29 -2.59 1.22 2.69
N LYS A 30 -3.30 0.67 1.71
CA LYS A 30 -3.24 1.14 0.31
C LYS A 30 -3.73 2.57 0.16
N TRP A 31 -4.81 2.94 0.86
CA TRP A 31 -5.32 4.31 0.84
C TRP A 31 -4.32 5.28 1.49
N ALA A 32 -3.80 4.92 2.67
CA ALA A 32 -2.82 5.72 3.40
C ALA A 32 -1.53 5.89 2.60
N ALA A 33 -1.01 4.83 1.97
CA ALA A 33 0.19 4.88 1.14
C ALA A 33 0.04 5.84 -0.05
N ARG A 34 -1.09 5.80 -0.76
CA ARG A 34 -1.39 6.76 -1.84
C ARG A 34 -1.38 8.19 -1.33
N ARG A 35 -2.04 8.44 -0.19
CA ARG A 35 -2.09 9.77 0.43
C ARG A 35 -0.69 10.23 0.88
N PHE A 36 0.13 9.32 1.39
CA PHE A 36 1.51 9.59 1.79
C PHE A 36 2.37 9.99 0.59
N ILE A 37 2.27 9.25 -0.53
CA ILE A 37 2.95 9.59 -1.79
C ILE A 37 2.50 10.96 -2.30
N LEU A 38 1.21 11.30 -2.20
CA LEU A 38 0.73 12.63 -2.62
C LEU A 38 1.34 13.78 -1.81
N VAL A 39 1.67 13.54 -0.53
CA VAL A 39 2.23 14.56 0.36
C VAL A 39 3.75 14.65 0.24
N TYR A 40 4.43 13.51 0.18
CA TYR A 40 5.90 13.42 0.27
C TYR A 40 6.59 13.01 -1.03
N GLY A 41 5.84 12.72 -2.10
CA GLY A 41 6.39 12.31 -3.38
C GLY A 41 7.19 11.00 -3.30
N GLU A 42 8.35 10.99 -3.93
CA GLU A 42 9.28 9.85 -3.98
C GLU A 42 9.88 9.53 -2.61
N ASP A 43 9.97 10.53 -1.71
CA ASP A 43 10.51 10.39 -0.36
C ASP A 43 9.52 9.72 0.61
N ALA A 44 8.29 9.42 0.17
CA ALA A 44 7.24 8.84 1.01
C ALA A 44 7.66 7.57 1.78
N PRO A 45 8.42 6.61 1.21
CA PRO A 45 8.90 5.44 1.97
C PRO A 45 9.87 5.84 3.09
N GLU A 46 10.81 6.76 2.82
CA GLU A 46 11.75 7.22 3.84
C GLU A 46 11.01 7.97 4.95
N MET A 47 10.02 8.79 4.58
CA MET A 47 9.22 9.53 5.54
C MET A 47 8.37 8.63 6.43
N ALA A 48 7.84 7.54 5.88
CA ALA A 48 7.14 6.52 6.65
C ALA A 48 8.09 5.79 7.61
N LEU A 49 9.32 5.48 7.17
CA LEU A 49 10.35 4.87 8.03
C LEU A 49 10.65 5.72 9.27
N ARG A 50 10.81 7.04 9.09
CA ARG A 50 11.04 7.94 10.24
C ARG A 50 9.87 7.92 11.25
N GLN A 51 8.65 7.66 10.79
CA GLN A 51 7.51 7.48 11.71
C GLN A 51 7.55 6.13 12.42
N VAL A 52 8.00 5.06 11.75
CA VAL A 52 8.24 3.75 12.40
C VAL A 52 9.22 3.93 13.55
N ASP A 53 10.41 4.47 13.28
CA ASP A 53 11.46 4.65 14.28
C ASP A 53 10.98 5.47 15.49
N ARG A 54 10.26 6.57 15.21
CA ARG A 54 9.69 7.42 16.25
C ARG A 54 8.65 6.68 17.09
N LEU A 55 7.78 5.90 16.46
CA LEU A 55 6.70 5.19 17.17
C LEU A 55 7.23 4.01 17.97
N ASP A 56 8.27 3.33 17.48
CA ASP A 56 8.98 2.28 18.22
C ASP A 56 9.67 2.84 19.46
N GLN A 57 10.35 3.98 19.35
CA GLN A 57 10.94 4.68 20.50
C GLN A 57 9.89 5.07 21.56
N LEU A 58 8.66 5.33 21.14
CA LEU A 58 7.53 5.63 22.02
C LEU A 58 6.79 4.38 22.53
N GLY A 59 7.25 3.18 22.16
CA GLY A 59 6.59 1.91 22.52
C GLY A 59 5.23 1.70 21.84
N LYS A 60 4.90 2.46 20.79
CA LYS A 60 3.64 2.37 20.05
C LYS A 60 3.71 1.33 18.94
N ILE A 61 4.06 0.10 19.31
CA ILE A 61 4.40 -1.01 18.39
C ILE A 61 3.33 -1.22 17.31
N ARG A 62 2.05 -1.27 17.68
CA ARG A 62 0.96 -1.50 16.72
C ARG A 62 0.86 -0.40 15.65
N VAL A 63 1.11 0.85 16.04
CA VAL A 63 1.06 1.98 15.10
C VAL A 63 2.32 1.98 14.24
N ALA A 64 3.48 1.65 14.82
CA ALA A 64 4.73 1.49 14.08
C ALA A 64 4.60 0.40 13.00
N GLU A 65 3.98 -0.74 13.31
CA GLU A 65 3.72 -1.80 12.34
C GLU A 65 2.82 -1.35 11.19
N MET A 66 1.80 -0.54 11.47
CA MET A 66 0.96 0.05 10.43
C MET A 66 1.77 0.96 9.51
N PHE A 67 2.66 1.80 10.07
CA PHE A 67 3.55 2.65 9.28
C PHE A 67 4.57 1.84 8.47
N GLU A 68 5.06 0.73 9.00
CA GLU A 68 5.97 -0.18 8.27
C GLU A 68 5.27 -0.80 7.05
N ARG A 69 3.99 -1.15 7.17
CA ARG A 69 3.19 -1.63 6.02
C ARG A 69 2.91 -0.53 5.01
N ILE A 70 2.61 0.68 5.48
CA ILE A 70 2.47 1.86 4.61
C ILE A 70 3.78 2.12 3.85
N ARG A 71 4.93 2.04 4.52
CA ARG A 71 6.25 2.19 3.89
C ARG A 71 6.45 1.21 2.74
N ARG A 72 6.20 -0.08 2.98
CA ARG A 72 6.32 -1.13 1.96
C ARG A 72 5.38 -0.89 0.79
N GLU A 73 4.15 -0.50 1.08
CA GLU A 73 3.14 -0.23 0.06
C GLU A 73 3.50 1.02 -0.77
N CYS A 74 4.06 2.07 -0.14
CA CYS A 74 4.60 3.23 -0.87
C CYS A 74 5.70 2.79 -1.85
N ALA A 75 6.69 2.02 -1.39
CA ALA A 75 7.78 1.54 -2.23
C ALA A 75 7.26 0.70 -3.41
N ARG A 76 6.29 -0.20 -3.14
CA ARG A 76 5.66 -1.03 -4.17
C ARG A 76 4.92 -0.21 -5.23
N LEU A 77 4.19 0.82 -4.81
CA LEU A 77 3.44 1.69 -5.72
C LEU A 77 4.37 2.57 -6.56
N LEU A 78 5.41 3.15 -5.96
CA LEU A 78 6.40 3.95 -6.68
C LEU A 78 7.17 3.10 -7.70
N GLN A 79 7.61 1.90 -7.32
CA GLN A 79 8.24 0.96 -8.24
C GLN A 79 7.32 0.60 -9.40
N ARG A 80 6.04 0.33 -9.12
CA ARG A 80 5.06 0.04 -10.18
C ARG A 80 4.83 1.25 -11.08
N SER A 81 4.79 2.46 -10.53
CA SER A 81 4.68 3.69 -11.30
C SER A 81 5.85 3.87 -12.25
N GLU A 82 7.07 3.64 -11.77
CA GLU A 82 8.29 3.72 -12.59
C GLU A 82 8.27 2.68 -13.71
N ASN A 83 7.89 1.44 -13.40
CA ASN A 83 7.76 0.39 -14.41
C ASN A 83 6.74 0.75 -15.50
N LEU A 84 5.62 1.39 -15.15
CA LEU A 84 4.61 1.84 -16.11
C LEU A 84 5.09 3.04 -16.96
N ARG A 85 6.02 3.85 -16.42
CA ARG A 85 6.65 4.93 -17.17
C ARG A 85 7.59 4.38 -18.25
N ILE A 86 8.32 3.30 -17.95
CA ILE A 86 9.22 2.62 -18.88
C ILE A 86 8.44 1.76 -19.88
N TYR A 87 7.42 1.04 -19.41
CA TYR A 87 6.60 0.11 -20.18
C TYR A 87 5.12 0.54 -20.09
N PRO A 88 4.71 1.55 -20.86
CA PRO A 88 3.31 1.98 -20.89
C PRO A 88 2.44 0.84 -21.42
N VAL A 89 1.33 0.59 -20.73
CA VAL A 89 0.31 -0.36 -21.19
C VAL A 89 -0.52 0.36 -22.26
N ASN A 90 -0.39 -0.08 -23.51
CA ASN A 90 -1.17 0.38 -24.66
C ASN A 90 -2.40 -0.51 -24.89
#